data_AF-A0A0N4YWN1-F1
#
_entry.id   AF-A0A0N4YWN1-F1
#
_cell.length_a   1.000
_cell.length_b   1.000
_cell.length_c   1.000
_cell.angle_alpha   90.00
_cell.angle_beta   90.00
_cell.angle_gamma   90.00
#
_symmetry.space_group_name_H-M   'P 1'
#
loop_
_entity.id
_entity.type
_entity.pdbx_description
1 polymer ?
#
loop_
_entity_poly.entity_id
_entity_poly.type
_entity_poly.pdbx_seq_one_letter_code
_entity_poly.pdbx_strand_id
1 'polypeptide(L)'
;MERTFAHQTKLFWLDLSKNELRSFEEGTFDAKIANILLDGNPLQCDDEFDWFVRYLVTNRVRTFLPYQPEITCAGPEKYVGVRLKDLMIKKANETLTEGMKTLGFNEQGQR
;
A
#
# COMPACT_ATOMS: atom_id res chain seq x y z
N MET A 1 16.05 10.74 14.85
CA MET A 1 15.64 11.13 13.48
C MET A 1 14.16 11.43 13.52
N GLU A 2 13.77 12.57 12.96
CA GLU A 2 12.37 12.96 12.84
C GLU A 2 11.79 12.35 11.57
N ARG A 3 10.61 11.71 11.67
CA ARG A 3 9.93 11.09 10.52
C ARG A 3 9.13 12.15 9.77
N THR A 4 9.12 12.06 8.44
CA THR A 4 8.61 13.11 7.53
C THR A 4 7.22 13.65 7.89
N PHE A 5 6.28 12.79 8.32
CA PHE A 5 4.90 13.18 8.64
C PHE A 5 4.53 13.05 10.13
N ALA A 6 5.52 12.98 11.03
CA ALA A 6 5.30 12.67 12.45
C ALA A 6 4.35 13.65 13.17
N HIS A 7 4.35 14.93 12.77
CA HIS A 7 3.60 15.99 13.44
C HIS A 7 2.37 16.46 12.65
N GLN A 8 2.15 15.92 11.46
CA GLN A 8 1.06 16.28 10.55
C GLN A 8 -0.19 15.44 10.84
N THR A 9 -0.63 15.42 12.11
CA THR A 9 -1.74 14.58 12.59
C THR A 9 -3.11 14.91 11.99
N LYS A 10 -3.24 16.08 11.35
CA LYS A 10 -4.47 16.53 10.67
C LYS A 10 -4.39 16.39 9.14
N LEU A 11 -3.32 15.80 8.60
CA LEU A 11 -3.14 15.65 7.16
C LEU A 11 -4.18 14.67 6.59
N PHE A 12 -5.06 15.20 5.75
CA PHE A 12 -6.17 14.43 5.17
C PHE A 12 -5.89 13.99 3.72
N TRP A 13 -5.18 14.84 2.98
CA TRP A 13 -4.89 14.67 1.56
C TRP A 13 -3.41 14.91 1.30
N LEU A 14 -2.76 13.97 0.64
CA LEU A 14 -1.36 14.07 0.26
C LEU A 14 -1.22 13.75 -1.23
N ASP A 15 -0.71 14.69 -2.00
CA ASP A 15 -0.40 14.49 -3.41
C ASP A 15 1.11 14.36 -3.59
N LEU A 16 1.56 13.17 -3.99
CA LEU A 16 2.94 12.85 -4.34
C LEU A 16 3.04 12.40 -5.80
N SER A 17 2.00 12.62 -6.61
CA SER A 17 1.98 12.22 -8.00
C SER A 17 3.09 12.90 -8.80
N LYS A 18 3.56 12.21 -9.85
CA LYS A 18 4.53 12.70 -10.84
C LYS A 18 5.87 13.14 -10.23
N ASN A 19 6.37 12.35 -9.28
CA ASN A 19 7.71 12.50 -8.71
C ASN A 19 8.60 11.30 -9.11
N GLU A 20 9.80 11.22 -8.53
CA GLU A 20 10.76 10.13 -8.76
C GLU A 20 10.82 9.15 -7.58
N LEU A 21 9.72 9.01 -6.82
CA LEU A 21 9.69 8.15 -5.64
C LEU A 21 9.80 6.68 -6.06
N ARG A 22 10.71 5.96 -5.41
CA ARG A 22 10.94 4.54 -5.63
C ARG A 22 10.40 3.68 -4.50
N SER A 23 10.57 4.10 -3.26
CA SER A 23 10.07 3.40 -2.09
C SER A 23 9.85 4.42 -0.96
N PHE A 24 9.41 3.92 0.20
CA PHE A 24 9.22 4.69 1.42
C PHE A 24 9.88 3.95 2.57
N GLU A 25 10.56 4.67 3.47
CA GLU A 25 11.09 4.08 4.70
C GLU A 25 9.97 3.79 5.70
N GLU A 26 10.04 2.64 6.38
CA GLU A 26 9.03 2.24 7.35
C GLU A 26 8.89 3.29 8.47
N GLY A 27 7.65 3.66 8.78
CA GLY A 27 7.34 4.75 9.70
C GLY A 27 7.29 6.14 9.05
N THR A 28 7.50 6.27 7.74
CA THR A 28 7.23 7.55 7.03
C THR A 28 5.79 8.01 7.30
N PHE A 29 4.83 7.08 7.34
CA PHE A 29 3.42 7.33 7.58
C PHE A 29 2.94 6.74 8.91
N ASP A 30 3.27 7.40 10.03
CA ASP A 30 2.84 6.96 11.37
C ASP A 30 1.36 7.28 11.67
N ALA A 31 0.89 8.44 11.22
CA ALA A 31 -0.51 8.84 11.34
C ALA A 31 -1.25 8.51 10.05
N LYS A 32 -2.50 8.07 10.18
CA LYS A 32 -3.36 7.80 9.03
C LYS A 32 -3.58 9.06 8.21
N ILE A 33 -3.26 8.97 6.91
CA ILE A 33 -3.66 9.92 5.87
C ILE A 33 -4.79 9.28 5.07
N ALA A 34 -5.88 10.01 4.83
CA ALA A 34 -7.06 9.44 4.19
C ALA A 34 -6.88 9.19 2.68
N ASN A 35 -6.19 10.10 1.98
CA ASN A 35 -5.99 10.03 0.54
C ASN A 35 -4.53 10.29 0.19
N ILE A 36 -3.92 9.42 -0.63
CA ILE A 36 -2.54 9.59 -1.11
C ILE A 36 -2.51 9.35 -2.63
N LEU A 37 -2.07 10.34 -3.39
CA LEU A 37 -1.86 10.22 -4.84
C LEU A 37 -0.40 9.88 -5.14
N LEU A 38 -0.17 8.90 -6.02
CA LEU A 38 1.16 8.35 -6.29
C LEU A 38 1.40 8.05 -7.77
N ASP A 39 0.45 8.32 -8.66
CA ASP A 39 0.62 8.04 -10.09
C ASP A 39 1.84 8.77 -10.65
N GLY A 40 2.48 8.19 -11.66
CA GLY A 40 3.67 8.78 -12.27
C GLY A 40 4.96 8.69 -11.44
N ASN A 41 5.03 7.81 -10.44
CA ASN A 41 6.27 7.50 -9.71
C ASN A 41 6.86 6.14 -10.14
N PRO A 42 8.20 6.00 -10.23
CA PRO A 42 8.87 4.74 -10.58
C PRO A 42 9.01 3.78 -9.39
N LEU A 43 7.87 3.36 -8.82
CA LEU A 43 7.82 2.55 -7.60
C LEU A 43 8.51 1.18 -7.75
N GLN A 44 9.35 0.85 -6.77
CA GLN A 44 9.96 -0.47 -6.57
C GLN A 44 9.09 -1.23 -5.56
N CYS A 45 8.29 -2.16 -6.05
CA CYS A 45 7.33 -2.92 -5.25
C CYS A 45 7.94 -4.21 -4.71
N ASP A 46 9.16 -4.13 -4.16
CA ASP A 46 9.87 -5.26 -3.55
C ASP A 46 9.37 -5.56 -2.13
N ASP A 47 10.10 -6.41 -1.41
CA ASP A 47 9.73 -6.84 -0.07
C ASP A 47 9.83 -5.68 0.95
N GLU A 48 10.71 -4.69 0.70
CA GLU A 48 10.80 -3.46 1.51
C GLU A 48 9.61 -2.53 1.27
N PHE A 49 8.88 -2.68 0.15
CA PHE A 49 7.65 -1.94 -0.12
C PHE A 49 6.41 -2.56 0.55
N ASP A 50 6.50 -3.80 1.03
CA ASP A 50 5.36 -4.54 1.60
C ASP A 50 4.72 -3.82 2.79
N TRP A 51 5.53 -3.20 3.65
CA TRP A 51 5.02 -2.45 4.81
C TRP A 51 4.10 -1.31 4.38
N PHE A 52 4.40 -0.66 3.25
CA PHE A 52 3.61 0.44 2.74
C PHE A 52 2.28 -0.08 2.20
N VAL A 53 2.28 -1.18 1.46
CA VAL A 53 1.05 -1.85 1.00
C VAL A 53 0.17 -2.25 2.19
N ARG A 54 0.78 -2.81 3.25
CA ARG A 54 0.11 -3.13 4.52
C ARG A 54 -0.47 -1.88 5.16
N TYR A 55 0.29 -0.78 5.26
CA TYR A 55 -0.19 0.50 5.78
C TYR A 55 -1.42 0.99 5.01
N LEU A 56 -1.41 0.94 3.67
CA LEU A 56 -2.54 1.37 2.83
C LEU A 56 -3.80 0.56 3.11
N VAL A 57 -3.68 -0.77 3.19
CA VAL A 57 -4.80 -1.68 3.45
C VAL A 57 -5.34 -1.52 4.87
N THR A 58 -4.47 -1.58 5.89
CA THR A 58 -4.87 -1.50 7.30
C THR A 58 -5.54 -0.16 7.63
N ASN A 59 -5.03 0.95 7.08
CA ASN A 59 -5.59 2.27 7.34
C ASN A 59 -6.73 2.68 6.40
N ARG A 60 -7.07 1.82 5.41
CA ARG A 60 -8.05 2.07 4.35
C ARG A 60 -7.74 3.38 3.61
N VAL A 61 -6.48 3.56 3.25
CA VAL A 61 -6.01 4.74 2.51
C VAL A 61 -6.53 4.65 1.08
N ARG A 62 -7.08 5.76 0.59
CA ARG A 62 -7.55 5.85 -0.79
C ARG A 62 -6.43 6.33 -1.69
N THR A 63 -6.02 5.48 -2.63
CA THR A 63 -5.00 5.78 -3.64
C THR A 63 -5.52 5.76 -5.08
N PHE A 64 -6.74 5.24 -5.27
CA PHE A 64 -7.39 5.15 -6.59
C PHE A 64 -8.63 6.06 -6.60
N LEU A 65 -8.56 7.12 -7.41
CA LEU A 65 -9.70 8.01 -7.64
C LEU A 65 -10.26 7.80 -9.06
N PRO A 66 -11.57 8.07 -9.27
CA PRO A 66 -12.14 8.09 -10.62
C PRO A 66 -11.34 9.01 -11.54
N TYR A 67 -11.13 8.58 -12.79
CA TYR A 67 -10.44 9.34 -13.83
C TYR A 67 -8.95 9.63 -13.59
N GLN A 68 -8.32 9.01 -12.58
CA GLN A 68 -6.87 9.09 -12.40
C GLN A 68 -6.12 7.95 -13.09
N PRO A 69 -4.87 8.18 -13.53
CA PRO A 69 -4.02 7.12 -14.05
C PRO A 69 -3.81 6.00 -13.03
N GLU A 70 -3.65 4.78 -13.52
CA GLU A 70 -3.32 3.66 -12.63
C GLU A 70 -1.90 3.79 -12.08
N ILE A 71 -1.73 3.43 -10.81
CA ILE A 71 -0.41 3.34 -10.19
C ILE A 71 0.16 1.96 -10.48
N THR A 72 1.28 1.89 -11.18
CA THR A 72 1.99 0.66 -11.55
C THR A 72 3.39 0.63 -10.98
N CYS A 73 3.88 -0.57 -10.72
CA CYS A 73 5.25 -0.80 -10.27
C CYS A 73 6.21 -0.70 -11.47
N ALA A 74 7.31 0.01 -11.28
CA ALA A 74 8.41 0.11 -12.24
C ALA A 74 9.48 -0.97 -12.03
N GLY A 75 9.48 -1.65 -10.89
CA GLY A 75 10.37 -2.76 -10.61
C GLY A 75 10.10 -3.40 -9.24
N PRO A 76 10.91 -4.38 -8.82
CA PRO A 76 11.88 -5.14 -9.64
C PRO A 76 11.21 -5.92 -10.79
N GLU A 77 11.98 -6.56 -11.68
CA GLU A 77 11.51 -7.22 -12.92
C GLU A 77 10.21 -8.04 -12.75
N LYS A 78 10.12 -8.80 -11.64
CA LYS A 78 8.96 -9.63 -11.29
C LYS A 78 7.64 -8.86 -11.10
N TYR A 79 7.71 -7.55 -10.86
CA TYR A 79 6.56 -6.68 -10.60
C TYR A 79 6.36 -5.58 -11.63
N VAL A 80 7.19 -5.48 -12.68
CA VAL A 80 7.03 -4.44 -13.69
C VAL A 80 5.62 -4.47 -14.29
N GLY A 81 4.93 -3.34 -14.26
CA GLY A 81 3.56 -3.20 -14.77
C GLY A 81 2.46 -3.72 -13.83
N VAL A 82 2.81 -4.38 -12.72
CA VAL A 82 1.83 -4.80 -11.71
C VAL A 82 1.19 -3.56 -11.10
N ARG A 83 -0.14 -3.57 -10.99
CA ARG A 83 -0.89 -2.42 -10.46
C ARG A 83 -0.87 -2.46 -8.94
N LEU A 84 -0.66 -1.31 -8.30
CA LEU A 84 -0.69 -1.19 -6.84
C LEU A 84 -2.03 -1.68 -6.25
N LYS A 85 -3.13 -1.51 -6.98
CA LYS A 85 -4.46 -2.01 -6.55
C LYS A 85 -4.49 -3.53 -6.40
N ASP A 86 -3.81 -4.24 -7.30
CA ASP A 86 -3.78 -5.69 -7.27
C ASP A 86 -2.93 -6.18 -6.09
N LEU A 87 -1.83 -5.47 -5.77
CA LEU A 87 -1.03 -5.72 -4.56
C LEU A 87 -1.83 -5.49 -3.28
N MET A 88 -2.61 -4.40 -3.22
CA MET A 88 -3.49 -4.13 -2.08
C MET A 88 -4.57 -5.19 -1.90
N ILE A 89 -5.20 -5.66 -2.99
CA ILE A 89 -6.18 -6.75 -2.95
C ILE A 89 -5.53 -8.04 -2.46
N LYS A 90 -4.35 -8.39 -3.00
CA LYS A 90 -3.59 -9.57 -2.57
C LYS A 90 -3.27 -9.50 -1.08
N LYS A 91 -2.77 -8.36 -0.60
CA LYS A 91 -2.45 -8.15 0.82
C LYS A 91 -3.68 -8.27 1.72
N ALA A 92 -4.81 -7.71 1.30
CA ALA A 92 -6.06 -7.83 2.04
C ALA A 92 -6.51 -9.30 2.18
N ASN A 93 -6.40 -10.09 1.10
CA ASN A 93 -6.72 -11.52 1.13
C ASN A 93 -5.77 -12.28 2.08
N GLU A 94 -4.47 -12.01 2.04
CA GLU A 94 -3.48 -12.60 2.95
C GLU A 94 -3.83 -12.31 4.42
N THR A 95 -4.12 -11.04 4.76
CA THR A 95 -4.51 -10.65 6.13
C THR A 95 -5.80 -11.34 6.60
N LEU A 96 -6.77 -11.53 5.70
CA LEU A 96 -8.00 -12.27 6.02
C LEU A 96 -7.71 -13.74 6.28
N THR A 97 -6.96 -14.41 5.41
CA THR A 97 -6.59 -15.82 5.57
C THR A 97 -5.78 -16.05 6.84
N GLU A 98 -4.83 -15.17 7.15
CA GLU A 98 -4.07 -15.21 8.40
C GLU A 98 -4.98 -15.06 9.63
N GLY A 99 -5.87 -14.06 9.61
CA GLY A 99 -6.85 -13.86 10.69
C GLY A 99 -7.76 -15.06 10.89
N MET A 100 -8.24 -15.68 9.81
CA MET A 100 -9.07 -16.90 9.87
C MET A 100 -8.30 -18.08 10.50
N LYS A 101 -7.04 -18.27 10.11
CA LYS A 101 -6.16 -19.30 10.70
C LYS A 101 -5.94 -19.05 12.19
N THR A 102 -5.67 -17.81 12.59
CA THR A 102 -5.49 -17.44 14.01
C THR A 102 -6.74 -17.71 14.84
N LEU A 103 -7.93 -17.56 14.25
CA LEU A 103 -9.21 -17.85 14.90
C LEU A 103 -9.60 -19.34 14.86
N GLY A 104 -8.76 -20.22 14.30
CA GLY A 104 -8.98 -21.66 14.25
C GLY A 104 -9.97 -22.11 13.16
N PHE A 105 -10.30 -21.26 12.20
CA PHE A 105 -11.07 -21.66 11.02
C PHE A 105 -10.14 -22.38 10.04
N ASN A 106 -10.15 -23.72 10.04
CA ASN A 106 -9.49 -24.53 9.00
C ASN A 106 -10.34 -24.55 7.73
N GLU A 107 -9.71 -24.48 6.56
CA GLU A 107 -10.31 -24.77 5.25
C GLU A 107 -10.64 -26.27 5.08
N GLN A 108 -11.31 -26.87 6.06
CA GLN A 108 -11.86 -28.21 5.98
C GLN A 108 -13.36 -28.12 5.78
N GLY A 109 -13.79 -27.98 4.52
CA GLY A 109 -15.19 -27.88 4.16
C GLY A 109 -15.48 -27.95 2.66
N GLN A 110 -14.71 -28.74 1.91
CA GLN A 110 -15.07 -29.16 0.55
C GLN A 110 -14.66 -30.62 0.31
N ARG A 111 -15.45 -31.55 0.85
CA ARG A 111 -15.69 -32.88 0.29
C ARG A 111 -17.10 -33.30 0.62
#